data_AF-A0A7X3Y3U1-F1
#
_entry.id   AF-A0A7X3Y3U1-F1
#
_cell.length_a   1.000
_cell.length_b   1.000
_cell.length_c   1.000
_cell.angle_alpha   90.00
_cell.angle_beta   90.00
_cell.angle_gamma   90.00
#
_symmetry.space_group_name_H-M   'P 1'
#
loop_
_entity.id
_entity.type
_entity.pdbx_description
1 polymer ?
#
loop_
_entity_poly.entity_id
_entity_poly.type
_entity_poly.pdbx_seq_one_letter_code
_entity_poly.pdbx_strand_id
1 'polypeptide(L)'
;MATERDRMRKDIAMRASDAGPLARRLNALAVYQRPFEQPDFEFGEWVDQPGRGKWYRLSRVGRDFLEYCNDNGWVQGFEWVDWKATPQAQRLMDDHSAVAEANPLDLSRLITVLLRQDRLDEGYLGAAYDSGLVTAIVRRASTLLTDLPAEGDETDWPTWWGMDHAERRAVDAKFRKPD
;
A
#
# COMPACT_ATOMS: atom_id res chain seq x y z
N MET A 1 3.01 8.74 29.59
CA MET A 1 4.27 8.59 28.82
C MET A 1 3.89 8.28 27.38
N ALA A 2 4.32 9.08 26.41
CA ALA A 2 4.01 8.82 24.99
C ALA A 2 4.72 7.53 24.54
N THR A 3 3.96 6.61 23.95
CA THR A 3 4.46 5.31 23.48
C THR A 3 5.45 5.49 22.33
N GLU A 4 6.35 4.52 22.10
CA GLU A 4 7.25 4.47 20.92
C GLU A 4 6.47 4.75 19.61
N ARG A 5 5.24 4.23 19.54
CA ARG A 5 4.26 4.45 18.47
C ARG A 5 3.89 5.92 18.28
N ASP A 6 3.72 6.67 19.37
CA ASP A 6 3.36 8.09 19.31
C ASP A 6 4.54 8.94 18.90
N ARG A 7 5.77 8.57 19.32
CA ARG A 7 7.00 9.24 18.88
C ARG A 7 7.25 9.01 17.40
N MET A 8 7.14 7.77 16.93
CA MET A 8 7.27 7.42 15.52
C MET A 8 6.20 8.13 14.68
N ARG A 9 4.93 8.13 15.11
CA ARG A 9 3.85 8.88 14.45
C ARG A 9 4.11 10.38 14.41
N LYS A 10 4.64 10.96 15.48
CA LYS A 10 4.92 12.40 15.58
C LYS A 10 6.13 12.79 14.73
N ASP A 11 7.18 11.98 14.69
CA ASP A 11 8.35 12.21 13.85
C ASP A 11 8.03 12.02 12.36
N ILE A 12 7.19 11.03 12.03
CA ILE A 12 6.63 10.85 10.68
C ILE A 12 5.77 12.05 10.31
N ALA A 13 4.85 12.49 11.18
CA ALA A 13 3.99 13.65 10.93
C ALA A 13 4.79 14.97 10.80
N MET A 14 5.87 15.12 11.57
CA MET A 14 6.71 16.32 11.56
C MET A 14 7.65 16.38 10.35
N ARG A 15 8.21 15.23 9.91
CA ARG A 15 8.94 15.15 8.62
C ARG A 15 8.01 15.27 7.41
N ALA A 16 6.76 14.84 7.57
CA ALA A 16 5.72 14.96 6.57
C ALA A 16 5.20 16.40 6.44
N SER A 17 5.21 17.24 7.49
CA SER A 17 4.55 18.55 7.44
C SER A 17 5.15 19.52 6.41
N ASP A 18 6.43 19.37 6.06
CA ASP A 18 7.11 20.15 5.02
C ASP A 18 7.04 19.48 3.62
N ALA A 19 6.58 18.24 3.53
CA ALA A 19 6.46 17.48 2.30
C ALA A 19 5.01 17.47 1.77
N GLY A 20 4.85 17.55 0.46
CA GLY A 20 3.53 17.50 -0.18
C GLY A 20 2.75 16.21 0.12
N PRO A 21 1.42 16.18 0.00
CA PRO A 21 0.57 15.05 0.38
C PRO A 21 0.95 13.69 -0.23
N LEU A 22 1.43 13.67 -1.48
CA LEU A 22 1.92 12.43 -2.11
C LEU A 22 3.19 11.92 -1.41
N ALA A 23 4.13 12.81 -1.07
CA ALA A 23 5.33 12.44 -0.32
C ALA A 23 4.94 11.87 1.06
N ARG A 24 3.96 12.45 1.75
CA ARG A 24 3.46 11.92 3.04
C ARG A 24 2.90 10.52 2.89
N ARG A 25 2.11 10.27 1.85
CA ARG A 25 1.54 8.94 1.56
C ARG A 25 2.62 7.93 1.20
N LEU A 26 3.57 8.28 0.32
CA LEU A 26 4.67 7.39 -0.05
C LEU A 26 5.55 7.08 1.16
N ASN A 27 5.87 8.08 1.97
CA ASN A 27 6.55 7.88 3.25
C ASN A 27 5.77 6.92 4.17
N ALA A 28 4.43 6.98 4.17
CA ALA A 28 3.59 6.09 4.95
C ALA A 28 3.75 4.61 4.59
N LEU A 29 4.11 4.28 3.35
CA LEU A 29 4.48 2.91 2.96
C LEU A 29 5.98 2.65 3.17
N ALA A 30 6.83 3.61 2.80
CA ALA A 30 8.29 3.48 2.81
C ALA A 30 8.85 3.14 4.20
N VAL A 31 8.21 3.62 5.27
CA VAL A 31 8.62 3.30 6.66
C VAL A 31 8.59 1.79 6.97
N TYR A 32 7.80 1.00 6.25
CA TYR A 32 7.71 -0.46 6.41
C TYR A 32 8.76 -1.23 5.61
N GLN A 33 9.51 -0.59 4.71
CA GLN A 33 10.53 -1.28 3.92
C GLN A 33 11.55 -1.99 4.82
N ARG A 34 12.13 -1.28 5.79
CA ARG A 34 13.15 -1.88 6.67
C ARG A 34 12.61 -3.07 7.47
N PRO A 35 11.47 -2.96 8.21
CA PRO A 35 10.90 -4.11 8.89
C PRO A 35 10.66 -5.33 7.98
N PHE A 36 10.10 -5.10 6.79
CA PHE A 36 9.72 -6.17 5.85
C PHE A 36 10.91 -6.83 5.14
N GLU A 37 12.08 -6.19 5.16
CA GLU A 37 13.31 -6.76 4.59
C GLU A 37 14.18 -7.47 5.65
N GLN A 38 13.77 -7.49 6.92
CA GLN A 38 14.53 -8.24 7.94
C GLN A 38 14.32 -9.75 7.77
N PRO A 39 15.40 -10.55 7.81
CA PRO A 39 15.33 -11.99 7.55
C PRO A 39 14.46 -12.76 8.57
N ASP A 40 14.39 -12.26 9.80
CA ASP A 40 13.64 -12.89 10.90
C ASP A 40 12.27 -12.24 11.12
N PHE A 41 11.83 -11.37 10.21
CA PHE A 41 10.53 -10.71 10.36
C PHE A 41 9.39 -11.59 9.87
N GLU A 42 8.45 -11.87 10.78
CA GLU A 42 7.20 -12.55 10.49
C GLU A 42 6.06 -11.53 10.35
N PHE A 43 5.45 -11.50 9.17
CA PHE A 43 4.32 -10.61 8.89
C PHE A 43 3.04 -11.03 9.62
N GLY A 44 2.91 -12.32 9.88
CA GLY A 44 1.84 -12.94 10.63
C GLY A 44 2.03 -14.45 10.69
N GLU A 45 1.08 -15.13 11.32
CA GLU A 45 1.16 -16.57 11.53
C GLU A 45 -0.23 -17.21 11.41
N TRP A 46 -0.28 -18.47 10.98
CA TRP A 46 -1.49 -19.27 11.08
C TRP A 46 -1.67 -19.78 12.51
N VAL A 47 -2.77 -19.40 13.14
CA VAL A 47 -3.13 -19.84 14.50
C VAL A 47 -4.25 -20.85 14.40
N ASP A 48 -4.07 -22.01 15.05
CA ASP A 48 -5.13 -23.00 15.22
C ASP A 48 -5.85 -22.79 16.56
N GLN A 49 -7.17 -22.60 16.51
CA GLN A 49 -7.99 -22.50 17.71
C GLN A 49 -8.98 -23.67 17.78
N PRO A 50 -8.93 -24.49 18.84
CA PRO A 50 -9.89 -25.56 19.05
C PRO A 50 -11.34 -25.06 18.95
N GLY A 51 -12.13 -25.68 18.07
CA GLY A 51 -13.54 -25.35 17.84
C GLY A 51 -13.80 -24.15 16.93
N ARG A 52 -12.76 -23.42 16.50
CA ARG A 52 -12.88 -22.29 15.55
C ARG A 52 -12.14 -22.51 14.23
N GLY A 53 -11.21 -23.47 14.19
CA GLY A 53 -10.38 -23.72 13.03
C GLY A 53 -9.17 -22.77 12.95
N LYS A 54 -8.49 -22.80 11.80
CA LYS A 54 -7.31 -21.98 11.54
C LYS A 54 -7.70 -20.58 11.07
N TRP A 55 -6.98 -19.57 11.55
CA TRP A 55 -7.10 -18.18 11.09
C TRP A 55 -5.72 -17.54 11.05
N TYR A 56 -5.56 -16.50 10.23
CA TYR A 56 -4.29 -15.82 10.06
C TYR A 56 -4.21 -14.62 11.00
N ARG A 57 -3.22 -14.65 11.88
CA ARG A 57 -2.95 -13.57 12.83
C ARG A 57 -1.82 -12.71 12.32
N LEU A 58 -2.14 -11.50 11.88
CA LEU A 58 -1.12 -10.48 11.60
C LEU A 58 -0.28 -10.20 12.84
N SER A 59 1.04 -10.07 12.63
CA SER A 59 1.95 -9.54 13.63
C SER A 59 1.59 -8.10 13.96
N ARG A 60 2.17 -7.54 15.02
CA ARG A 60 1.91 -6.14 15.38
C ARG A 60 2.24 -5.19 14.22
N VAL A 61 3.36 -5.41 13.55
CA VAL A 61 3.80 -4.57 12.42
C VAL A 61 2.92 -4.81 11.18
N GLY A 62 2.51 -6.05 10.90
CA GLY A 62 1.58 -6.34 9.81
C GLY A 62 0.21 -5.68 10.00
N ARG A 63 -0.31 -5.66 11.24
CA ARG A 63 -1.54 -4.93 11.58
C ARG A 63 -1.34 -3.42 11.47
N ASP A 64 -0.25 -2.90 12.01
CA ASP A 64 0.08 -1.47 11.91
C ASP A 64 0.12 -1.04 10.43
N PHE A 65 0.72 -1.84 9.54
CA PHE A 65 0.72 -1.60 8.08
C PHE A 65 -0.68 -1.55 7.48
N LEU A 66 -1.54 -2.54 7.80
CA LEU A 66 -2.92 -2.57 7.32
C LEU A 66 -3.72 -1.34 7.76
N GLU A 67 -3.64 -0.98 9.04
CA GLU A 67 -4.29 0.22 9.58
C GLU A 67 -3.77 1.47 8.87
N TYR A 68 -2.45 1.58 8.70
CA TYR A 68 -1.83 2.73 8.05
C TYR A 68 -2.25 2.90 6.59
N CYS A 69 -2.39 1.81 5.84
CA CYS A 69 -2.91 1.84 4.47
C CYS A 69 -4.36 2.33 4.40
N ASN A 70 -5.21 1.92 5.34
CA ASN A 70 -6.59 2.40 5.42
C ASN A 70 -6.66 3.89 5.79
N ASP A 71 -5.86 4.32 6.77
CA ASP A 71 -5.93 5.68 7.32
C ASP A 71 -5.29 6.75 6.42
N ASN A 72 -4.33 6.37 5.56
CA ASN A 72 -3.58 7.32 4.72
C ASN A 72 -4.06 7.38 3.26
N GLY A 73 -5.23 6.82 2.96
CA GLY A 73 -5.86 6.93 1.64
C GLY A 73 -5.21 6.07 0.55
N TRP A 74 -4.56 4.96 0.93
CA TRP A 74 -4.02 3.98 -0.02
C TRP A 74 -5.09 3.01 -0.53
N VAL A 75 -6.17 2.82 0.22
CA VAL A 75 -7.33 2.04 -0.21
C VAL A 75 -8.28 2.95 -0.97
N GLN A 76 -8.55 2.63 -2.23
CA GLN A 76 -9.37 3.44 -3.14
C GLN A 76 -10.72 2.81 -3.44
N GLY A 77 -11.67 3.64 -3.89
CA GLY A 77 -12.96 3.22 -4.43
C GLY A 77 -12.93 3.14 -5.95
N PHE A 78 -12.79 1.93 -6.50
CA PHE A 78 -12.90 1.64 -7.93
C PHE A 78 -13.40 0.19 -8.13
N GLU A 79 -13.71 -0.18 -9.37
CA GLU A 79 -14.08 -1.54 -9.77
C GLU A 79 -12.86 -2.47 -9.74
N TRP A 80 -12.41 -2.77 -8.51
CA TRP A 80 -11.17 -3.51 -8.26
C TRP A 80 -11.21 -4.95 -8.76
N VAL A 81 -12.40 -5.57 -8.82
CA VAL A 81 -12.58 -6.91 -9.38
C VAL A 81 -12.27 -6.90 -10.88
N ASP A 82 -12.86 -5.96 -11.62
CA ASP A 82 -12.64 -5.82 -13.05
C ASP A 82 -11.20 -5.42 -13.36
N TRP A 83 -10.63 -4.50 -12.58
CA TRP A 83 -9.23 -4.09 -12.75
C TRP A 83 -8.27 -5.26 -12.48
N LYS A 84 -8.49 -6.06 -11.43
CA LYS A 84 -7.67 -7.24 -11.09
C LYS A 84 -7.61 -8.25 -12.25
N ALA A 85 -8.65 -8.31 -13.07
CA ALA A 85 -8.71 -9.18 -14.25
C ALA A 85 -7.97 -8.62 -15.48
N THR A 86 -7.45 -7.39 -15.42
CA THR A 86 -6.69 -6.79 -16.54
C THR A 86 -5.29 -7.37 -16.65
N PRO A 87 -4.69 -7.40 -17.86
CA PRO A 87 -3.30 -7.85 -18.05
C PRO A 87 -2.28 -7.02 -17.25
N GLN A 88 -2.54 -5.72 -17.08
CA GLN A 88 -1.68 -4.84 -16.29
C GLN A 88 -1.68 -5.27 -14.82
N ALA A 89 -2.87 -5.49 -14.23
CA ALA A 89 -2.98 -5.89 -12.83
C ALA A 89 -2.38 -7.27 -12.58
N GLN A 90 -2.65 -8.24 -13.46
CA GLN A 90 -2.06 -9.58 -13.39
C GLN A 90 -0.52 -9.49 -13.44
N ARG A 91 0.03 -8.75 -14.39
CA ARG A 91 1.48 -8.53 -14.45
C ARG A 91 2.04 -7.95 -13.15
N LEU A 92 1.39 -6.94 -12.58
CA LEU A 92 1.86 -6.33 -11.32
C LEU A 92 1.74 -7.26 -10.11
N MET A 93 0.74 -8.15 -10.08
CA MET A 93 0.55 -9.12 -8.98
C MET A 93 1.48 -10.33 -9.10
N ASP A 94 1.76 -10.78 -10.32
CA ASP A 94 2.50 -12.02 -10.59
C ASP A 94 4.00 -11.78 -10.79
N ASP A 95 4.40 -10.60 -11.26
CA ASP A 95 5.79 -10.21 -11.51
C ASP A 95 6.19 -9.01 -10.62
N HIS A 96 6.88 -9.31 -9.51
CA HIS A 96 7.35 -8.28 -8.57
C HIS A 96 8.35 -7.29 -9.20
N SER A 97 9.01 -7.65 -10.30
CA SER A 97 9.88 -6.71 -11.03
C SER A 97 9.06 -5.66 -11.77
N ALA A 98 7.84 -5.97 -12.21
CA ALA A 98 6.94 -4.99 -12.79
C ALA A 98 6.48 -3.93 -11.77
N VAL A 99 6.43 -4.28 -10.49
CA VAL A 99 6.10 -3.33 -9.41
C VAL A 99 7.18 -2.25 -9.26
N ALA A 100 8.44 -2.55 -9.58
CA ALA A 100 9.53 -1.56 -9.54
C ALA A 100 9.31 -0.38 -10.51
N GLU A 101 8.46 -0.59 -11.51
CA GLU A 101 8.11 0.41 -12.53
C GLU A 101 6.76 1.08 -12.26
N ALA A 102 6.01 0.62 -11.26
CA ALA A 102 4.65 1.06 -11.00
C ALA A 102 4.60 2.55 -10.60
N ASN A 103 3.57 3.27 -11.01
CA ASN A 103 3.31 4.64 -10.53
C ASN A 103 2.59 4.57 -9.15
N PRO A 104 2.39 5.70 -8.44
CA PRO A 104 1.68 5.68 -7.17
C PRO A 104 0.23 5.16 -7.26
N LEU A 105 -0.48 5.39 -8.37
CA LEU A 105 -1.84 4.89 -8.59
C LEU A 105 -1.88 3.36 -8.66
N ASP A 106 -0.92 2.75 -9.36
CA ASP A 106 -0.76 1.30 -9.44
C ASP A 106 -0.50 0.70 -8.06
N LEU A 107 0.36 1.33 -7.23
CA LEU A 107 0.57 0.90 -5.83
C LEU A 107 -0.72 0.94 -5.02
N SER A 108 -1.50 2.02 -5.17
CA SER A 108 -2.77 2.18 -4.47
C SER A 108 -3.81 1.15 -4.89
N ARG A 109 -3.86 0.81 -6.19
CA ARG A 109 -4.73 -0.24 -6.72
C ARG A 109 -4.32 -1.61 -6.23
N LEU A 110 -3.02 -1.93 -6.23
CA LEU A 110 -2.48 -3.16 -5.65
C LEU A 110 -2.86 -3.29 -4.18
N ILE A 111 -2.58 -2.27 -3.36
CA ILE A 111 -2.94 -2.26 -1.93
C ILE A 111 -4.44 -2.45 -1.75
N THR A 112 -5.26 -1.79 -2.58
CA THR A 112 -6.73 -1.96 -2.52
C THR A 112 -7.14 -3.41 -2.79
N VAL A 113 -6.57 -4.04 -3.83
CA VAL A 113 -6.84 -5.45 -4.14
C VAL A 113 -6.41 -6.34 -2.98
N LEU A 114 -5.19 -6.16 -2.46
CA LEU A 114 -4.67 -6.97 -1.36
C LEU A 114 -5.56 -6.89 -0.11
N LEU A 115 -5.88 -5.68 0.34
CA LEU A 115 -6.65 -5.47 1.57
C LEU A 115 -8.14 -5.85 1.42
N ARG A 116 -8.72 -5.72 0.22
CA ARG A 116 -10.10 -6.15 -0.01
C ARG A 116 -10.21 -7.64 -0.19
N GLN A 117 -9.27 -8.28 -0.89
CA GLN A 117 -9.24 -9.72 -1.07
C GLN A 117 -9.00 -10.45 0.26
N ASP A 118 -8.16 -9.91 1.14
CA ASP A 118 -7.90 -10.48 2.48
C ASP A 118 -9.15 -10.56 3.36
N ARG A 119 -10.15 -9.69 3.13
CA ARG A 119 -11.46 -9.79 3.80
C ARG A 119 -12.33 -10.93 3.29
N LEU A 120 -11.99 -11.50 2.13
CA LEU A 120 -12.74 -12.57 1.46
C LEU A 120 -11.99 -13.91 1.52
N ASP A 121 -10.67 -13.88 1.68
CA ASP A 121 -9.78 -15.02 1.65
C ASP A 121 -8.77 -14.90 2.81
N GLU A 122 -8.97 -15.72 3.84
CA GLU A 122 -8.19 -15.66 5.07
C GLU A 122 -6.70 -15.89 4.79
N GLY A 123 -5.85 -14.99 5.28
CA GLY A 123 -4.40 -15.07 5.10
C GLY A 123 -3.91 -14.66 3.72
N TYR A 124 -4.76 -14.10 2.85
CA TYR A 124 -4.36 -13.62 1.53
C TYR A 124 -3.28 -12.53 1.59
N LEU A 125 -3.39 -11.59 2.52
CA LEU A 125 -2.38 -10.55 2.71
C LEU A 125 -1.05 -11.13 3.22
N GLY A 126 -1.13 -12.15 4.08
CA GLY A 126 0.03 -12.92 4.52
C GLY A 126 0.73 -13.61 3.36
N ALA A 127 -0.02 -14.32 2.52
CA ALA A 127 0.51 -14.96 1.33
C ALA A 127 1.13 -13.97 0.33
N ALA A 128 0.54 -12.78 0.16
CA ALA A 128 1.11 -11.72 -0.66
C ALA A 128 2.38 -11.10 -0.06
N TYR A 129 2.54 -11.14 1.26
CA TYR A 129 3.81 -10.81 1.90
C TYR A 129 4.85 -11.90 1.62
N ASP A 130 4.50 -13.17 1.84
CA ASP A 130 5.40 -14.32 1.66
C ASP A 130 5.88 -14.47 0.20
N SER A 131 5.05 -14.09 -0.78
CA SER A 131 5.48 -14.05 -2.18
C SER A 131 6.54 -12.96 -2.43
N GLY A 132 6.53 -11.89 -1.63
CA GLY A 132 7.35 -10.70 -1.80
C GLY A 132 6.64 -9.51 -2.46
N LEU A 133 5.34 -9.66 -2.81
CA LEU A 133 4.57 -8.58 -3.45
C LEU A 133 4.42 -7.36 -2.53
N VAL A 134 4.09 -7.57 -1.25
CA VAL A 134 4.00 -6.46 -0.28
C VAL A 134 5.36 -5.76 -0.13
N THR A 135 6.44 -6.52 -0.07
CA THR A 135 7.81 -5.98 0.01
C THR A 135 8.18 -5.18 -1.23
N ALA A 136 7.80 -5.64 -2.43
CA ALA A 136 8.00 -4.91 -3.68
C ALA A 136 7.24 -3.57 -3.69
N ILE A 137 6.01 -3.55 -3.19
CA ILE A 137 5.19 -2.33 -3.08
C ILE A 137 5.85 -1.30 -2.16
N VAL A 138 6.27 -1.68 -0.95
CA VAL A 138 6.89 -0.74 -0.01
C VAL A 138 8.25 -0.25 -0.49
N ARG A 139 9.03 -1.10 -1.17
CA ARG A 139 10.29 -0.71 -1.80
C ARG A 139 10.05 0.29 -2.91
N ARG A 140 9.06 0.06 -3.77
CA ARG A 140 8.70 1.00 -4.84
C ARG A 140 8.27 2.35 -4.26
N ALA A 141 7.49 2.35 -3.17
CA ALA A 141 7.10 3.58 -2.50
C ALA A 141 8.31 4.40 -2.01
N SER A 142 9.35 3.74 -1.47
CA SER A 142 10.61 4.39 -1.08
C SER A 142 11.37 4.99 -2.27
N THR A 143 11.43 4.27 -3.40
CA THR A 143 12.03 4.79 -4.64
C THR A 143 11.29 6.03 -5.12
N LEU A 144 9.97 5.96 -5.25
CA LEU A 144 9.13 7.09 -5.65
C LEU A 144 9.27 8.29 -4.70
N LEU A 145 9.40 8.06 -3.39
CA LEU A 145 9.63 9.11 -2.41
C LEU A 145 10.98 9.81 -2.60
N THR A 146 12.00 9.05 -2.97
CA THR A 146 13.36 9.58 -3.23
C THR A 146 13.39 10.38 -4.53
N ASP A 147 12.63 9.95 -5.54
CA ASP A 147 12.57 10.57 -6.86
C ASP A 147 11.63 11.78 -6.91
N LEU A 148 10.82 12.00 -5.86
CA LEU A 148 9.91 13.14 -5.79
C LEU A 148 10.68 14.46 -5.73
N PRO A 149 10.34 15.45 -6.58
CA PRO A 149 10.88 16.80 -6.44
C PRO A 149 10.42 17.42 -5.11
N ALA A 150 11.27 18.27 -4.53
CA ALA A 150 11.03 18.92 -3.24
C ALA A 150 9.74 19.78 -3.18
N GLU A 151 9.14 20.09 -4.33
CA GLU A 151 7.96 20.96 -4.49
C GLU A 151 6.73 20.21 -5.05
N GLY A 152 6.55 18.92 -4.70
CA GLY A 152 5.37 18.16 -5.15
C GLY A 152 4.06 18.67 -4.52
N ASP A 153 3.28 19.44 -5.28
CA ASP A 153 2.02 20.09 -4.83
C ASP A 153 0.88 19.10 -4.50
N GLU A 154 0.01 19.53 -3.58
CA GLU A 154 -1.18 18.85 -3.02
C GLU A 154 -2.26 18.51 -4.06
N THR A 155 -2.26 19.22 -5.18
CA THR A 155 -3.34 19.23 -6.17
C THR A 155 -3.41 17.97 -7.04
N ASP A 156 -2.36 17.14 -7.05
CA ASP A 156 -2.21 16.08 -8.06
C ASP A 156 -2.64 14.67 -7.66
N TRP A 157 -3.01 14.46 -6.38
CA TRP A 157 -3.49 13.16 -5.92
C TRP A 157 -5.02 13.16 -5.76
N PRO A 158 -5.74 12.20 -6.37
CA PRO A 158 -7.19 12.20 -6.31
C PRO A 158 -7.68 11.73 -4.94
N THR A 159 -8.44 12.57 -4.27
CA THR A 159 -9.41 12.08 -3.29
C THR A 159 -10.62 11.61 -4.08
N TRP A 160 -10.65 10.32 -4.42
CA TRP A 160 -11.73 9.65 -5.15
C TRP A 160 -13.12 9.79 -4.51
N TRP A 161 -13.17 10.29 -3.27
CA TRP A 161 -14.39 10.65 -2.58
C TRP A 161 -14.98 11.95 -3.14
N GLY A 162 -16.02 11.82 -3.95
CA GLY A 162 -16.72 12.94 -4.58
C GLY A 162 -16.43 13.14 -6.06
N MET A 163 -15.49 12.39 -6.64
CA MET A 163 -15.19 12.46 -8.08
C MET A 163 -16.16 11.62 -8.92
N ASP A 164 -16.61 12.18 -10.04
CA ASP A 164 -17.43 11.48 -11.02
C ASP A 164 -16.60 10.56 -11.94
N HIS A 165 -17.27 9.73 -12.74
CA HIS A 165 -16.61 8.74 -13.60
C HIS A 165 -15.66 9.35 -14.65
N ALA A 166 -15.89 10.59 -15.11
CA ALA A 166 -15.03 11.26 -16.08
C ALA A 166 -13.74 11.78 -15.43
N GLU A 167 -13.85 12.37 -14.24
CA GLU A 167 -12.70 12.83 -13.44
C GLU A 167 -11.78 11.65 -13.09
N ARG A 168 -12.38 10.51 -12.73
CA ARG A 168 -11.69 9.23 -12.50
C ARG A 168 -10.88 8.77 -13.71
N ARG A 169 -11.47 8.84 -14.91
CA ARG A 169 -10.76 8.49 -16.16
C ARG A 169 -9.63 9.46 -16.49
N ALA A 170 -9.80 10.74 -16.22
CA ALA A 170 -8.78 11.76 -16.49
C ALA A 170 -7.54 11.55 -15.59
N VAL A 171 -7.78 11.25 -14.33
CA VAL A 171 -6.74 10.83 -13.37
C VAL A 171 -6.04 9.57 -13.84
N ASP A 172 -6.79 8.54 -14.20
CA ASP A 172 -6.24 7.29 -14.70
C ASP A 172 -5.34 7.54 -15.91
N ALA A 173 -5.78 8.38 -16.85
CA ALA A 173 -4.99 8.76 -18.02
C ALA A 173 -3.71 9.53 -17.66
N LYS A 174 -3.74 10.35 -16.60
CA LYS A 174 -2.57 11.12 -16.14
C LYS A 174 -1.48 10.23 -15.55
N PHE A 175 -1.85 9.17 -14.84
CA PHE A 175 -0.91 8.24 -14.23
C PHE A 175 -0.55 7.06 -15.15
N ARG A 176 -1.39 6.74 -16.14
CA ARG A 176 -1.11 5.68 -17.11
C ARG A 176 0.20 5.98 -17.87
N LYS A 177 1.14 5.03 -17.85
CA LYS A 177 2.33 5.13 -18.70
C LYS A 177 1.88 5.17 -20.17
N PRO A 178 2.51 5.99 -21.04
CA PRO A 178 2.31 5.87 -22.47
C PRO A 178 2.75 4.46 -22.92
N ASP A 179 1.97 3.88 -23.84
CA ASP A 179 2.16 2.52 -24.38
C ASP A 179 3.50 2.35 -25.09
#